data_AF-A0A1P8UAB4-F1
#
_entry.id   AF-A0A1P8UAB4-F1
#
_cell.length_a   1.000
_cell.length_b   1.000
_cell.length_c   1.000
_cell.angle_alpha   90.00
_cell.angle_beta   90.00
_cell.angle_gamma   90.00
#
_symmetry.space_group_name_H-M   'P 1'
#
loop_
_entity.id
_entity.type
_entity.pdbx_description
1 polymer ?
#
loop_
_entity_poly.entity_id
_entity_poly.type
_entity_poly.pdbx_seq_one_letter_code
_entity_poly.pdbx_strand_id
1 'polypeptide(L)'
;MSPAEQRPAGAPTSTPAPDAVRLDVLRGDPTPEELAAVIAVVTEAYEREASAAVAEEEARPSAWQVSARALRAPLRRDVAWGRFAG
;
A
#
# COMPACT_ATOMS: atom_id res chain seq x y z
N MET A 1 44.01 -26.24 -17.36
CA MET A 1 43.69 -25.94 -15.95
C MET A 1 42.64 -24.84 -15.97
N SER A 2 41.35 -25.20 -15.88
CA SER A 2 40.26 -24.23 -15.82
C SER A 2 40.29 -23.50 -14.47
N PRO A 3 40.08 -22.18 -14.42
CA PRO A 3 39.71 -21.52 -13.18
C PRO A 3 38.27 -21.95 -12.86
N ALA A 4 38.10 -22.55 -11.68
CA ALA A 4 36.81 -22.99 -11.18
C ALA A 4 35.84 -21.81 -11.07
N GLU A 5 34.64 -21.98 -11.62
CA GLU A 5 33.47 -21.14 -11.35
C GLU A 5 33.28 -21.01 -9.83
N GLN A 6 33.59 -19.84 -9.29
CA GLN A 6 33.13 -19.45 -7.96
C GLN A 6 31.61 -19.31 -8.02
N ARG A 7 30.90 -20.25 -7.41
CA ARG A 7 29.48 -20.11 -7.07
C ARG A 7 29.42 -19.23 -5.81
N PRO A 8 28.84 -18.01 -5.83
CA PRO A 8 28.77 -17.21 -4.61
C PRO A 8 27.91 -17.94 -3.58
N ALA A 9 28.48 -18.11 -2.38
CA ALA A 9 27.78 -18.58 -1.20
C ALA A 9 26.56 -17.71 -0.92
N GLY A 10 25.49 -18.31 -0.38
CA GLY A 10 24.21 -17.64 -0.12
C GLY A 10 24.41 -16.27 0.53
N ALA A 11 23.90 -15.24 -0.15
CA ALA A 11 23.91 -13.87 0.34
C ALA A 11 23.23 -13.81 1.72
N PRO A 12 23.66 -12.91 2.63
CA PRO A 12 22.97 -12.74 3.89
C PRO A 12 21.52 -12.34 3.59
N THR A 13 20.57 -13.16 4.03
CA THR A 13 19.17 -12.74 4.13
C THR A 13 19.13 -11.65 5.20
N SER A 14 19.33 -10.41 4.77
CA SER A 14 19.05 -9.24 5.60
C SER A 14 17.55 -9.28 5.89
N THR A 15 17.17 -9.40 7.16
CA THR A 15 15.78 -9.24 7.57
C THR A 15 15.43 -7.78 7.32
N PRO A 16 14.50 -7.47 6.39
CA PRO A 16 14.10 -6.09 6.16
C PRO A 16 13.45 -5.51 7.42
N ALA A 17 13.62 -4.21 7.64
CA ALA A 17 12.82 -3.47 8.60
C ALA A 17 11.33 -3.65 8.28
N PRO A 18 10.42 -3.60 9.28
CA PRO A 18 9.01 -3.93 9.10
C PRO A 18 8.30 -3.12 8.01
N ASP A 19 8.79 -1.91 7.70
CA ASP A 19 8.23 -1.03 6.64
C ASP A 19 9.13 -0.90 5.40
N ALA A 20 10.15 -1.76 5.24
CA ALA A 20 11.01 -1.68 4.08
C ALA A 20 10.29 -2.19 2.82
N VAL A 21 10.34 -1.39 1.75
CA VAL A 21 9.79 -1.75 0.44
C VAL A 21 10.57 -2.94 -0.14
N ARG A 22 9.86 -4.05 -0.42
CA ARG A 22 10.43 -5.26 -1.04
C ARG A 22 10.12 -5.29 -2.53
N LEU A 23 11.14 -5.49 -3.35
CA LEU A 23 11.04 -5.67 -4.80
C LEU A 23 11.67 -7.01 -5.19
N ASP A 24 10.91 -7.88 -5.85
CA ASP A 24 11.39 -9.16 -6.36
C ASP A 24 11.33 -9.17 -7.91
N VAL A 25 12.42 -9.55 -8.56
CA VAL A 25 12.45 -9.75 -10.02
C VAL A 25 12.01 -11.18 -10.34
N LEU A 26 10.80 -11.32 -10.89
CA LEU A 26 10.23 -12.64 -11.19
C LEU A 26 10.71 -13.23 -12.53
N ARG A 27 11.19 -12.39 -13.46
CA ARG A 27 11.65 -12.79 -14.80
C ARG A 27 12.60 -11.74 -15.37
N GLY A 28 13.55 -12.20 -16.21
CA GLY A 28 14.53 -11.35 -16.89
C GLY A 28 15.87 -11.34 -16.16
N ASP A 29 16.84 -10.63 -16.73
CA ASP A 29 18.15 -10.37 -16.13
C ASP A 29 18.46 -8.87 -16.30
N PRO A 30 17.80 -7.99 -15.50
CA PRO A 30 17.96 -6.56 -15.64
C PRO A 30 19.38 -6.14 -15.28
N THR A 31 19.90 -5.12 -15.97
CA THR A 31 21.22 -4.61 -15.62
C THR A 31 21.18 -3.89 -14.26
N PRO A 32 22.34 -3.73 -13.58
CA PRO A 32 22.41 -2.97 -12.34
C PRO A 32 21.85 -1.55 -12.48
N GLU A 33 22.07 -0.91 -13.62
CA GLU A 33 21.59 0.44 -13.93
C GLU A 33 20.07 0.50 -14.05
N GLU A 34 19.46 -0.50 -14.68
CA GLU A 34 18.01 -0.60 -14.81
C GLU A 34 17.36 -0.83 -13.44
N LEU A 35 17.93 -1.71 -12.61
CA LEU A 35 17.47 -1.92 -11.24
C LEU A 35 17.58 -0.63 -10.41
N ALA A 36 18.69 0.09 -10.53
CA ALA A 36 18.88 1.37 -9.84
C ALA A 36 17.83 2.41 -10.27
N ALA A 37 17.52 2.49 -11.57
CA ALA A 37 16.49 3.38 -12.09
C ALA A 37 15.10 3.05 -11.52
N VAL A 38 14.73 1.77 -11.48
CA VAL A 38 13.44 1.33 -10.92
C VAL A 38 13.36 1.64 -9.43
N ILE A 39 14.40 1.31 -8.66
CA ILE A 39 14.45 1.57 -7.22
C ILE A 39 14.31 3.07 -6.94
N ALA A 40 15.02 3.92 -7.67
CA ALA A 40 14.95 5.37 -7.51
C ALA A 40 13.53 5.90 -7.74
N VAL A 41 12.87 5.49 -8.83
CA VAL A 41 11.51 5.96 -9.17
C VAL A 41 10.46 5.47 -8.16
N VAL A 42 10.53 4.18 -7.77
CA VAL A 42 9.56 3.61 -6.81
C VAL A 42 9.73 4.24 -5.44
N THR A 43 10.98 4.48 -5.01
CA THR A 43 11.27 5.11 -3.72
C THR A 43 10.77 6.56 -3.70
N GLU A 44 11.04 7.35 -4.75
CA GLU A 44 10.54 8.73 -4.86
C GLU A 44 9.01 8.80 -4.86
N ALA A 45 8.34 7.89 -5.59
CA ALA A 45 6.89 7.81 -5.58
C ALA A 45 6.32 7.43 -4.20
N TYR A 46 6.95 6.47 -3.52
CA TYR A 46 6.57 6.04 -2.18
C TYR A 46 6.76 7.16 -1.16
N GLU A 47 7.90 7.84 -1.16
CA GLU A 47 8.19 8.96 -0.26
C GLU A 47 7.20 10.12 -0.47
N ARG A 48 6.90 10.44 -1.73
CA ARG A 48 5.91 11.47 -2.06
C ARG A 48 4.53 11.12 -1.50
N GLU A 49 4.07 9.90 -1.71
CA GLU A 49 2.78 9.44 -1.19
C GLU A 49 2.78 9.39 0.35
N ALA A 50 3.82 8.85 0.97
CA ALA A 50 3.95 8.78 2.42
C ALA A 50 3.95 10.17 3.07
N SER A 51 4.55 11.17 2.40
CA SER A 51 4.53 12.57 2.85
C SER A 51 3.14 13.23 2.75
N ALA A 52 2.31 12.78 1.81
CA ALA A 52 0.93 13.24 1.67
C ALA A 52 -0.03 12.48 2.60
N ALA A 53 0.33 11.25 2.98
CA ALA A 53 -0.44 10.37 3.86
C ALA A 53 -0.26 10.71 5.35
N VAL A 54 -0.26 12.00 5.70
CA VAL A 54 -0.34 12.43 7.11
C VAL A 54 -1.80 12.40 7.53
N ALA A 55 -2.19 11.36 8.28
CA ALA A 55 -3.51 11.32 8.92
C ALA A 55 -3.65 12.53 9.87
N GLU A 56 -4.81 13.21 9.85
CA GLU A 56 -5.10 14.20 10.90
C GLU A 56 -5.05 13.50 12.26
N GLU A 57 -4.28 14.05 13.21
CA GLU A 57 -4.02 13.51 14.57
C GLU A 57 -5.29 13.23 15.37
N GLU A 58 -6.43 13.81 14.96
CA GLU A 58 -7.73 13.53 15.54
C GLU A 58 -8.75 13.21 14.44
N ALA A 59 -9.15 11.94 14.35
CA ALA A 59 -10.24 11.51 13.48
C ALA A 59 -11.56 12.15 13.96
N ARG A 60 -11.87 13.35 13.47
CA ARG A 60 -13.20 13.95 13.64
C ARG A 60 -14.25 12.99 13.06
N PRO A 61 -15.39 12.78 13.74
CA PRO A 61 -16.43 11.89 13.24
C PRO A 61 -16.88 12.34 11.84
N SER A 62 -16.79 11.44 10.86
CA SER A 62 -17.26 11.71 9.50
C SER A 62 -18.77 11.99 9.48
N ALA A 63 -19.24 12.75 8.48
CA ALA A 63 -20.68 12.99 8.29
C ALA A 63 -21.50 11.68 8.18
N TRP A 64 -20.89 10.61 7.64
CA TRP A 64 -21.46 9.27 7.62
C TRP A 64 -21.59 8.66 9.03
N GLN A 65 -20.53 8.72 9.85
CA GLN A 65 -20.58 8.24 11.25
C GLN A 65 -21.58 9.03 12.10
N VAL A 66 -21.76 10.34 11.81
CA VAL A 66 -22.75 11.18 12.48
C VAL A 66 -24.17 10.78 12.07
N SER A 67 -24.45 10.67 10.76
CA SER A 67 -25.77 10.31 10.24
C SER A 67 -26.18 8.87 10.54
N ALA A 68 -25.23 7.92 10.59
CA ALA A 68 -25.49 6.53 10.97
C ALA A 68 -26.03 6.39 12.41
N ARG A 69 -25.73 7.33 13.33
CA ARG A 69 -26.31 7.29 14.68
C ARG A 69 -27.82 7.47 14.69
N ALA A 70 -28.36 8.23 13.74
CA ALA A 70 -29.81 8.40 13.61
C ALA A 70 -30.50 7.12 13.11
N LEU A 71 -29.74 6.17 12.53
CA LEU A 71 -30.21 4.87 12.03
C LEU A 71 -30.07 3.73 13.05
N ARG A 72 -29.85 4.02 14.34
CA ARG A 72 -29.77 2.95 15.38
C ARG A 72 -31.08 2.19 15.59
N ALA A 73 -32.19 2.72 15.07
CA ALA A 73 -33.40 1.93 14.88
C ALA A 73 -33.28 1.16 13.55
N PRO A 74 -33.51 -0.16 13.53
CA PRO A 74 -33.56 -0.92 12.29
C PRO A 74 -34.46 -0.22 11.26
N LEU A 75 -33.98 -0.07 10.03
CA LEU A 75 -34.74 0.56 8.97
C LEU A 75 -36.07 -0.21 8.78
N ARG A 76 -37.20 0.50 8.89
CA ARG A 76 -38.54 -0.06 8.75
C ARG A 76 -38.74 -0.56 7.32
N ARG A 77 -38.56 -1.87 7.11
CA ARG A 77 -38.71 -2.55 5.81
C ARG A 77 -40.17 -2.78 5.42
N ASP A 78 -41.08 -2.57 6.37
CA ASP A 78 -42.53 -2.69 6.22
C ASP A 78 -43.18 -1.43 5.59
N VAL A 79 -42.42 -0.35 5.42
CA VAL A 79 -42.86 0.84 4.70
C VAL A 79 -42.30 0.80 3.28
N ALA A 80 -43.19 0.84 2.27
CA ALA A 80 -42.79 0.91 0.87
C ALA A 80 -41.98 2.19 0.62
N TRP A 81 -40.95 2.11 -0.24
CA TRP A 81 -40.00 3.20 -0.51
C TRP A 81 -40.59 4.28 -1.44
N GLY A 82 -41.84 4.67 -1.21
CA GLY A 82 -42.65 5.42 -2.15
C GLY A 82 -43.22 6.68 -1.55
N ARG A 83 -42.40 7.74 -1.42
CA ARG A 83 -42.81 9.15 -1.58
C ARG A 83 -41.63 10.16 -1.47
N PHE A 84 -40.46 9.89 -2.04
CA PHE A 84 -39.50 10.98 -2.29
C PHE A 84 -39.68 11.45 -3.74
N ALA A 85 -40.49 12.48 -3.91
CA ALA A 85 -40.60 13.24 -5.14
C ALA A 85 -40.34 14.70 -4.78
N GLY A 86 -39.15 15.20 -5.14
CA GLY A 86 -38.73 16.59 -4.96
C GLY A 86 -38.06 16.86 -3.63
#